data_AF-A0A1I7WRR9-F1
#
_entry.id   AF-A0A1I7WRR9-F1
#
_cell.length_a   1.000
_cell.length_b   1.000
_cell.length_c   1.000
_cell.angle_alpha   90.00
_cell.angle_beta   90.00
_cell.angle_gamma   90.00
#
_symmetry.space_group_name_H-M   'P 1'
#
loop_
_entity.id
_entity.type
_entity.pdbx_description
1 polymer ?
#
loop_
_entity_poly.entity_id
_entity_poly.type
_entity_poly.pdbx_seq_one_letter_code
_entity_poly.pdbx_strand_id
1 'polypeptide(L)'
;MEYICNEVFVKIMSPEAPVKSRLNSVNLEIYMESQCPDTSRFMHKQLMKAWASLGHTGRIDITIIPFGKARCIESGNDFKCMCQHGVNECLLNQLMNCVIDRVGFPDKFIPIIDCIQGKSSIDDAMKSCVAPNKLLNEKQMLDCASGSRGRRLLALAGSRTVGLRPSLNFVPWIVINSERNSDALYDLTENLCKKLEPAPEECAAYTLVMIFIAVFVVLMNLVPLITSNEDNSVVTKNGTIVTIEVFGESHCPDTTRFFHNHMLPVWRHFGYSGRLKVNYHPFGVHTFCYKNKDDFNCLCHHGPMECLQNQLQACVISAEPNTAKNIEIRLKKDL
;
A
#
# COMPACT_ATOMS: atom_id res chain seq x y z
N MET A 1 70.57 -46.32 5.46
CA MET A 1 69.52 -45.97 4.49
C MET A 1 68.52 -45.11 5.24
N GLU A 2 68.72 -43.79 5.35
CA GLU A 2 68.54 -42.79 4.27
C GLU A 2 67.14 -42.84 3.66
N TYR A 3 66.33 -41.78 3.56
CA TYR A 3 66.33 -40.38 4.02
C TYR A 3 64.95 -39.83 3.53
N ILE A 4 64.28 -38.94 4.28
CA ILE A 4 63.51 -37.72 3.85
C ILE A 4 62.33 -37.86 2.82
N CYS A 5 61.22 -37.10 2.77
CA CYS A 5 60.39 -36.18 3.58
C CYS A 5 59.15 -35.82 2.69
N ASN A 6 58.09 -35.29 3.32
CA ASN A 6 57.15 -34.24 2.84
C ASN A 6 56.59 -34.27 1.40
N GLU A 7 55.26 -34.24 1.25
CA GLU A 7 54.53 -32.99 0.92
C GLU A 7 53.04 -33.12 1.25
N VAL A 8 52.54 -32.11 1.96
CA VAL A 8 51.13 -31.85 2.21
C VAL A 8 50.53 -31.33 0.90
N PHE A 9 49.64 -32.11 0.27
CA PHE A 9 48.78 -31.57 -0.77
C PHE A 9 47.72 -30.67 -0.13
N VAL A 10 48.02 -29.37 -0.02
CA VAL A 10 47.00 -28.33 0.07
C VAL A 10 46.25 -28.37 -1.27
N LYS A 11 45.16 -29.12 -1.32
CA LYS A 11 44.18 -28.95 -2.38
C LYS A 11 43.59 -27.57 -2.15
N ILE A 12 44.07 -26.59 -2.92
CA ILE A 12 43.45 -25.28 -3.04
C ILE A 12 41.99 -25.58 -3.42
N MET A 13 41.08 -25.40 -2.47
CA MET A 13 39.67 -25.25 -2.79
C MET A 13 39.61 -24.01 -3.68
N SER A 14 39.45 -24.21 -4.98
CA SER A 14 38.93 -23.15 -5.82
C SER A 14 37.66 -22.63 -5.15
N PRO A 15 37.43 -21.30 -5.11
CA PRO A 15 36.15 -20.79 -4.68
C PRO A 15 35.08 -21.52 -5.51
N GLU A 16 34.13 -22.16 -4.82
CA GLU A 16 32.94 -22.69 -5.45
C GLU A 16 32.38 -21.59 -6.35
N ALA A 17 32.20 -21.90 -7.64
CA ALA A 17 31.56 -20.97 -8.54
C ALA A 17 30.25 -20.52 -7.89
N PRO A 18 29.95 -19.20 -7.84
CA PRO A 18 28.76 -18.72 -7.14
C PRO A 18 27.56 -19.46 -7.70
N VAL A 19 26.84 -20.15 -6.81
CA VAL A 19 25.57 -20.80 -7.16
C VAL A 19 24.71 -19.72 -7.81
N LYS A 20 24.46 -19.85 -9.12
CA LYS A 20 23.54 -18.97 -9.84
C LYS A 20 22.19 -19.12 -9.14
N SER A 21 21.85 -18.17 -8.27
CA SER A 21 20.58 -18.22 -7.54
C SER A 21 19.47 -18.21 -8.59
N ARG A 22 18.54 -19.17 -8.47
CA ARG A 22 17.37 -19.16 -9.33
C ARG A 22 16.59 -17.90 -9.00
N LEU A 23 16.46 -17.01 -9.98
CA LEU A 23 15.64 -15.81 -9.85
C LEU A 23 14.22 -16.24 -9.48
N ASN A 24 13.67 -15.69 -8.39
CA ASN A 24 12.28 -15.94 -8.03
C ASN A 24 11.32 -15.09 -8.89
N SER A 25 10.04 -15.47 -8.88
CA SER A 25 8.95 -14.65 -9.42
C SER A 25 8.02 -14.22 -8.29
N VAL A 26 7.39 -13.06 -8.45
CA VAL A 26 6.44 -12.46 -7.51
C VAL A 26 5.06 -12.46 -8.16
N ASN A 27 4.07 -12.99 -7.45
CA ASN A 27 2.68 -12.90 -7.86
C ASN A 27 2.08 -11.59 -7.33
N LEU A 28 1.43 -10.82 -8.21
CA LEU A 28 0.80 -9.54 -7.93
C LEU A 28 -0.67 -9.59 -8.36
N GLU A 29 -1.60 -9.51 -7.42
CA GLU A 29 -3.02 -9.39 -7.72
C GLU A 29 -3.53 -7.99 -7.34
N ILE A 30 -4.31 -7.37 -8.22
CA ILE A 30 -4.86 -6.04 -8.02
C ILE A 30 -6.37 -6.11 -8.23
N TYR A 31 -7.13 -6.01 -7.14
CA TYR A 31 -8.59 -5.89 -7.21
C TYR A 31 -8.98 -4.42 -7.22
N MET A 32 -9.76 -4.02 -8.20
CA MET A 32 -9.95 -2.61 -8.54
C MET A 32 -11.33 -2.34 -9.14
N GLU A 33 -11.72 -1.06 -9.24
CA GLU A 33 -12.89 -0.62 -9.99
C GLU A 33 -12.62 0.67 -10.79
N SER A 34 -13.30 0.79 -11.92
CA SER A 34 -12.97 1.77 -12.95
C SER A 34 -13.22 3.23 -12.57
N GLN A 35 -14.09 3.51 -11.59
CA GLN A 35 -14.48 4.90 -11.26
C GLN A 35 -14.07 5.35 -9.85
N CYS A 36 -13.36 4.50 -9.09
CA CYS A 36 -12.77 4.89 -7.81
C CYS A 36 -11.54 5.82 -8.03
N PRO A 37 -11.51 7.04 -7.44
CA PRO A 37 -10.38 7.96 -7.58
C PRO A 37 -9.05 7.41 -7.06
N ASP A 38 -9.06 6.67 -5.96
CA ASP A 38 -7.85 6.04 -5.39
C ASP A 38 -7.30 4.96 -6.33
N THR A 39 -8.19 4.21 -6.98
CA THR A 39 -7.81 3.24 -8.00
C THR A 39 -7.21 3.92 -9.22
N SER A 40 -7.81 5.02 -9.69
CA SER A 40 -7.25 5.80 -10.80
C SER A 40 -5.86 6.33 -10.48
N ARG A 41 -5.68 6.91 -9.29
CA ARG A 41 -4.36 7.38 -8.84
C ARG A 41 -3.34 6.24 -8.81
N PHE A 42 -3.72 5.08 -8.26
CA PHE A 42 -2.84 3.92 -8.19
C PHE A 42 -2.44 3.41 -9.58
N MET A 43 -3.39 3.23 -10.50
CA MET A 43 -3.09 2.77 -11.86
C MET A 43 -2.10 3.70 -12.55
N HIS A 44 -2.42 5.00 -12.61
CA HIS A 44 -1.63 5.98 -13.35
C HIS A 44 -0.26 6.27 -12.72
N LYS A 45 -0.13 6.17 -11.39
CA LYS A 45 1.10 6.62 -10.67
C LYS A 45 1.93 5.49 -10.10
N GLN A 46 1.30 4.41 -9.64
CA GLN A 46 1.99 3.30 -8.99
C GLN A 46 2.19 2.15 -9.96
N LEU A 47 1.11 1.64 -10.56
CA LEU A 47 1.22 0.49 -11.45
C LEU A 47 2.03 0.82 -12.70
N MET A 48 1.73 1.92 -13.39
CA MET A 48 2.46 2.28 -14.60
C MET A 48 3.96 2.51 -14.33
N LYS A 49 4.32 3.12 -13.20
CA LYS A 49 5.72 3.28 -12.77
C LYS A 49 6.38 1.93 -12.52
N ALA A 50 5.77 1.08 -11.69
CA ALA A 50 6.33 -0.24 -11.35
C ALA A 50 6.45 -1.14 -12.58
N TRP A 51 5.45 -1.14 -13.46
CA TRP A 51 5.45 -1.95 -14.68
C TRP A 51 6.52 -1.48 -15.67
N ALA A 52 6.71 -0.17 -15.83
CA ALA A 52 7.79 0.37 -16.66
C ALA A 52 9.19 0.01 -16.13
N SER A 53 9.36 -0.08 -14.81
CA SER A 53 10.64 -0.39 -14.18
C SER A 53 10.93 -1.87 -14.01
N LEU A 54 9.90 -2.73 -13.88
CA LEU A 54 10.10 -4.14 -13.50
C LEU A 54 9.43 -5.12 -14.46
N GLY A 55 8.51 -4.67 -15.33
CA GLY A 55 7.76 -5.57 -16.22
C GLY A 55 8.65 -6.33 -17.20
N HIS A 56 9.74 -5.71 -17.69
CA HIS A 56 10.69 -6.36 -18.61
C HIS A 56 11.52 -7.47 -17.95
N THR A 57 11.58 -7.53 -16.63
CA THR A 57 12.30 -8.59 -15.92
C THR A 57 11.65 -9.97 -16.12
N GLY A 58 10.35 -10.01 -16.48
CA GLY A 58 9.59 -11.26 -16.61
C GLY A 58 9.34 -11.98 -15.28
N ARG A 59 9.58 -11.30 -14.14
CA ARG A 59 9.50 -11.89 -12.79
C ARG A 59 8.27 -11.45 -12.00
N ILE A 60 7.37 -10.69 -12.60
CA ILE A 60 6.10 -10.28 -11.98
C ILE A 60 4.97 -10.96 -12.75
N ASP A 61 4.30 -11.90 -12.07
CA ASP A 61 3.08 -12.52 -12.55
C ASP A 61 1.88 -11.70 -12.06
N ILE A 62 1.31 -10.89 -12.95
CA ILE A 62 0.29 -9.90 -12.59
C ILE A 62 -1.11 -10.36 -13.01
N THR A 63 -2.04 -10.28 -12.07
CA THR A 63 -3.49 -10.45 -12.30
C THR A 63 -4.22 -9.18 -11.91
N ILE A 64 -5.00 -8.61 -12.83
CA ILE A 64 -5.88 -7.47 -12.56
C ILE A 64 -7.32 -7.97 -12.52
N ILE A 65 -8.07 -7.58 -11.48
CA ILE A 65 -9.45 -8.01 -11.21
C ILE A 65 -10.37 -6.77 -11.15
N PRO A 66 -10.90 -6.30 -12.29
CA PRO A 66 -11.85 -5.20 -12.33
C PRO A 66 -13.23 -5.69 -11.87
N PHE A 67 -13.60 -5.33 -10.63
CA PHE A 67 -14.88 -5.64 -10.01
C PHE A 67 -15.14 -4.71 -8.82
N GLY A 68 -14.11 -4.55 -7.99
CA GLY A 68 -14.11 -3.74 -6.78
C GLY A 68 -15.20 -4.15 -5.81
N LYS A 69 -16.11 -3.23 -5.51
CA LYS A 69 -17.21 -3.45 -4.55
C LYS A 69 -18.56 -3.72 -5.24
N ALA A 70 -18.54 -4.11 -6.51
CA ALA A 70 -19.73 -4.50 -7.24
C ALA A 70 -20.40 -5.74 -6.62
N ARG A 71 -21.64 -6.01 -7.04
CA ARG A 71 -22.37 -7.23 -6.73
C ARG A 71 -23.02 -7.76 -7.99
N CYS A 72 -22.74 -9.02 -8.34
CA CYS A 72 -23.44 -9.73 -9.41
C CYS A 72 -24.31 -10.83 -8.81
N ILE A 73 -25.54 -10.93 -9.28
CA ILE A 73 -26.48 -12.02 -8.94
C ILE A 73 -26.87 -12.77 -10.21
N GLU A 74 -27.02 -14.08 -10.12
CA GLU A 74 -27.53 -14.90 -11.21
C GLU A 74 -28.95 -14.47 -11.60
N SER A 75 -29.23 -14.43 -12.89
CA SER A 75 -30.51 -14.04 -13.47
C SER A 75 -30.76 -14.89 -14.71
N GLY A 76 -31.37 -16.06 -14.52
CA GLY A 76 -31.51 -17.07 -15.58
C GLY A 76 -30.14 -17.59 -16.02
N ASN A 77 -29.83 -17.49 -17.32
CA ASN A 77 -28.54 -17.92 -17.89
C ASN A 77 -27.50 -16.79 -17.96
N ASP A 78 -27.70 -15.70 -17.23
CA ASP A 78 -26.86 -14.50 -17.22
C ASP A 78 -26.72 -13.93 -15.81
N PHE A 79 -26.10 -12.76 -15.68
CA PHE A 79 -25.92 -12.05 -14.42
C PHE A 79 -26.53 -10.65 -14.47
N LYS A 80 -27.03 -10.18 -13.33
CA LYS A 80 -27.33 -8.77 -13.08
C LYS A 80 -26.29 -8.21 -12.12
N CYS A 81 -25.48 -7.26 -12.60
CA CYS A 81 -24.41 -6.65 -11.83
C CYS A 81 -24.76 -5.20 -11.44
N MET A 82 -24.41 -4.82 -10.22
CA MET A 82 -24.56 -3.47 -9.68
C MET A 82 -23.21 -2.99 -9.15
N CYS A 83 -22.82 -1.77 -9.48
CA CYS A 83 -21.54 -1.19 -9.10
C CYS A 83 -21.76 0.07 -8.25
N GLN A 84 -20.76 0.48 -7.47
CA GLN A 84 -20.91 1.56 -6.49
C GLN A 84 -21.11 2.92 -7.15
N HIS A 85 -20.43 3.15 -8.28
CA HIS A 85 -20.52 4.39 -9.04
C HIS A 85 -21.53 4.29 -10.20
N GLY A 86 -22.46 3.35 -10.12
CA GLY A 86 -23.56 3.19 -11.07
C GLY A 86 -23.20 2.40 -12.33
N VAL A 87 -24.01 2.58 -13.38
CA VAL A 87 -23.98 1.72 -14.57
C VAL A 87 -22.71 1.89 -15.39
N ASN A 88 -22.17 3.11 -15.47
CA ASN A 88 -20.94 3.37 -16.24
C ASN A 88 -19.74 2.63 -15.66
N GLU A 89 -19.57 2.60 -14.33
CA GLU A 89 -18.55 1.77 -13.68
C GLU A 89 -18.70 0.28 -14.04
N CYS A 90 -19.93 -0.24 -14.01
CA CYS A 90 -20.17 -1.63 -14.41
C CYS A 90 -19.78 -1.88 -15.87
N LEU A 91 -20.12 -0.99 -16.80
CA LEU A 91 -19.75 -1.13 -18.21
C LEU A 91 -18.24 -1.03 -18.44
N LEU A 92 -17.57 -0.12 -17.73
CA LEU A 92 -16.12 0.06 -17.81
C LEU A 92 -15.37 -1.13 -17.18
N ASN A 93 -15.80 -1.64 -16.03
CA ASN A 93 -15.28 -2.87 -15.44
C ASN A 93 -15.47 -4.06 -16.40
N GLN A 94 -16.63 -4.17 -17.08
CA GLN A 94 -16.86 -5.19 -18.10
C GLN A 94 -15.92 -5.02 -19.30
N LEU A 95 -15.73 -3.80 -19.80
CA LEU A 95 -14.78 -3.52 -20.88
C LEU A 95 -13.35 -3.90 -20.48
N MET A 96 -12.90 -3.54 -19.28
CA MET A 96 -11.58 -3.92 -18.77
C MET A 96 -11.41 -5.44 -18.73
N ASN A 97 -12.40 -6.19 -18.23
CA ASN A 97 -12.37 -7.65 -18.26
C ASN A 97 -12.35 -8.22 -19.68
N CYS A 98 -13.12 -7.63 -20.61
CA CYS A 98 -13.11 -8.02 -22.03
C CYS A 98 -11.73 -7.81 -22.69
N VAL A 99 -11.05 -6.71 -22.36
CA VAL A 99 -9.68 -6.43 -22.83
C VAL A 99 -8.72 -7.48 -22.30
N ILE A 100 -8.77 -7.79 -21.00
CA ILE A 100 -7.90 -8.81 -20.38
C ILE A 100 -8.12 -10.18 -21.03
N ASP A 101 -9.38 -10.61 -21.16
CA ASP A 101 -9.79 -11.88 -21.78
C ASP A 101 -9.37 -11.99 -23.25
N ARG A 102 -9.44 -10.88 -24.02
CA ARG A 102 -9.11 -10.87 -25.45
C ARG A 102 -7.62 -10.79 -25.74
N VAL A 103 -6.89 -9.99 -24.94
CA VAL A 103 -5.48 -9.64 -25.20
C VAL A 103 -4.55 -10.62 -24.51
N GLY A 104 -4.84 -11.03 -23.26
CA GLY A 104 -4.12 -12.08 -22.52
C GLY A 104 -2.70 -11.74 -22.05
N PHE A 105 -1.99 -10.80 -22.67
CA PHE A 105 -0.60 -10.46 -22.34
C PHE A 105 -0.49 -9.16 -21.53
N PRO A 106 0.06 -9.19 -20.30
CA PRO A 106 0.16 -8.01 -19.43
C PRO A 106 0.83 -6.79 -20.05
N ASP A 107 1.92 -6.99 -20.80
CA ASP A 107 2.63 -5.91 -21.50
C ASP A 107 1.75 -5.18 -22.53
N LYS A 108 0.71 -5.85 -23.03
CA LYS A 108 -0.25 -5.31 -23.99
C LYS A 108 -1.51 -4.75 -23.34
N PHE A 109 -2.08 -5.45 -22.36
CA PHE A 109 -3.36 -5.01 -21.78
C PHE A 109 -3.19 -3.93 -20.71
N ILE A 110 -2.10 -3.91 -19.92
CA ILE A 110 -1.95 -2.95 -18.81
C ILE A 110 -2.08 -1.49 -19.28
N PRO A 111 -1.40 -1.04 -20.36
CA PRO A 111 -1.57 0.32 -20.86
C PRO A 111 -3.00 0.63 -21.31
N ILE A 112 -3.75 -0.38 -21.76
CA ILE A 112 -5.15 -0.22 -22.18
C ILE A 112 -6.05 -0.08 -20.95
N ILE A 113 -5.85 -0.92 -19.92
CA ILE A 113 -6.59 -0.82 -18.66
C ILE A 113 -6.30 0.51 -17.97
N ASP A 114 -5.04 0.97 -17.95
CA ASP A 114 -4.66 2.29 -17.46
C ASP A 114 -5.40 3.41 -18.21
N CYS A 115 -5.49 3.34 -19.54
CA CYS A 115 -6.27 4.31 -20.32
C CYS A 115 -7.77 4.31 -19.94
N ILE A 116 -8.38 3.13 -19.77
CA ILE A 116 -9.81 3.00 -19.45
C ILE A 116 -10.11 3.46 -18.02
N GLN A 117 -9.14 3.33 -17.11
CA GLN A 117 -9.32 3.71 -15.71
C GLN A 117 -9.68 5.19 -15.57
N GLY A 118 -10.73 5.48 -14.81
CA GLY A 118 -11.22 6.84 -14.56
C GLY A 118 -12.03 7.45 -15.70
N LYS A 119 -12.33 6.72 -16.78
CA LYS A 119 -13.20 7.22 -17.85
C LYS A 119 -14.62 7.46 -17.36
N SER A 120 -15.27 8.45 -17.96
CA SER A 120 -16.59 8.90 -17.52
C SER A 120 -17.71 7.96 -18.00
N SER A 121 -17.54 7.34 -19.17
CA SER A 121 -18.52 6.48 -19.82
C SER A 121 -17.84 5.46 -20.73
N ILE A 122 -18.62 4.47 -21.17
CA ILE A 122 -18.17 3.50 -22.17
C ILE A 122 -17.80 4.19 -23.49
N ASP A 123 -18.55 5.20 -23.94
CA ASP A 123 -18.29 5.91 -25.20
C ASP A 123 -16.94 6.65 -25.16
N ASP A 124 -16.63 7.29 -24.03
CA ASP A 124 -15.34 7.96 -23.79
C ASP A 124 -14.19 6.94 -23.83
N ALA A 125 -14.33 5.80 -23.14
CA ALA A 125 -13.33 4.73 -23.17
C ALA A 125 -13.18 4.12 -24.57
N MET A 126 -14.27 3.87 -25.28
CA MET A 126 -14.23 3.32 -26.65
C MET A 126 -13.50 4.27 -27.60
N LYS A 127 -13.84 5.57 -27.56
CA LYS A 127 -13.22 6.59 -28.41
C LYS A 127 -11.75 6.82 -28.10
N SER A 128 -11.39 6.91 -26.82
CA SER A 128 -10.04 7.35 -26.40
C SER A 128 -9.05 6.22 -26.16
N CYS A 129 -9.52 5.00 -25.87
CA CYS A 129 -8.67 3.87 -25.51
C CYS A 129 -8.79 2.67 -26.46
N VAL A 130 -9.97 2.41 -27.02
CA VAL A 130 -10.20 1.24 -27.88
C VAL A 130 -9.96 1.55 -29.35
N ALA A 131 -10.63 2.55 -29.91
CA ALA A 131 -10.51 2.95 -31.31
C ALA A 131 -9.06 3.20 -31.78
N PRO A 132 -8.17 3.88 -31.02
CA PRO A 132 -6.79 4.06 -31.44
C PRO A 132 -5.91 2.82 -31.27
N ASN A 133 -6.40 1.76 -30.62
CA ASN A 133 -5.59 0.59 -30.27
C ASN A 133 -5.71 -0.53 -31.32
N LYS A 134 -4.62 -0.79 -32.04
CA LYS A 134 -4.55 -1.79 -33.11
C LYS A 134 -4.77 -3.24 -32.66
N LEU A 135 -4.69 -3.54 -31.36
CA LEU A 135 -4.94 -4.88 -30.82
C LEU A 135 -6.43 -5.15 -30.62
N LEU A 136 -7.27 -4.12 -30.65
CA LEU A 136 -8.67 -4.19 -30.32
C LEU A 136 -9.54 -3.92 -31.55
N ASN A 137 -10.67 -4.62 -31.62
CA ASN A 137 -11.73 -4.32 -32.56
C ASN A 137 -12.87 -3.65 -31.79
N GLU A 138 -13.25 -2.43 -32.19
CA GLU A 138 -14.24 -1.62 -31.48
C GLU A 138 -15.58 -2.35 -31.31
N LYS A 139 -16.11 -2.95 -32.39
CA LYS A 139 -17.38 -3.68 -32.35
C LYS A 139 -17.30 -4.86 -31.38
N GLN A 140 -16.24 -5.66 -31.45
CA GLN A 140 -16.07 -6.80 -30.54
C GLN A 140 -15.97 -6.36 -29.07
N MET A 141 -15.29 -5.26 -28.79
CA MET A 141 -15.15 -4.74 -27.42
C MET A 141 -16.47 -4.19 -26.88
N LEU A 142 -17.21 -3.44 -27.70
CA LEU A 142 -18.53 -2.92 -27.31
C LEU A 142 -19.55 -4.05 -27.12
N ASP A 143 -19.59 -5.02 -28.04
CA ASP A 143 -20.47 -6.19 -27.94
C ASP A 143 -20.14 -7.01 -26.68
N CYS A 144 -18.85 -7.16 -26.35
CA CYS A 144 -18.44 -7.84 -25.13
C CYS A 144 -18.85 -7.07 -23.87
N ALA A 145 -18.52 -5.78 -23.80
CA ALA A 145 -18.74 -4.94 -22.62
C ALA A 145 -20.23 -4.70 -22.30
N SER A 146 -21.10 -4.66 -23.32
CA SER A 146 -22.55 -4.48 -23.17
C SER A 146 -23.32 -5.81 -23.11
N GLY A 147 -22.69 -6.91 -23.50
CA GLY A 147 -23.31 -8.24 -23.64
C GLY A 147 -23.18 -9.12 -22.41
N SER A 148 -23.72 -10.34 -22.52
CA SER A 148 -23.65 -11.37 -21.48
C SER A 148 -22.22 -11.83 -21.19
N ARG A 149 -21.32 -11.78 -22.19
CA ARG A 149 -19.90 -12.12 -22.01
C ARG A 149 -19.24 -11.19 -20.98
N GLY A 150 -19.39 -9.87 -21.12
CA GLY A 150 -18.86 -8.90 -20.18
C GLY A 150 -19.42 -9.11 -18.78
N ARG A 151 -20.75 -9.28 -18.64
CA ARG A 151 -21.38 -9.54 -17.34
C ARG A 151 -20.90 -10.82 -16.66
N ARG A 152 -20.69 -11.90 -17.43
CA ARG A 152 -20.13 -13.15 -16.92
C ARG A 152 -18.67 -12.99 -16.47
N LEU A 153 -17.85 -12.28 -17.25
CA LEU A 153 -16.47 -11.98 -16.85
C LEU A 153 -16.42 -11.12 -15.58
N LEU A 154 -17.30 -10.11 -15.47
CA LEU A 154 -17.44 -9.31 -14.27
C LEU A 154 -17.89 -10.15 -13.06
N ALA A 155 -18.85 -11.07 -13.25
CA ALA A 155 -19.27 -11.99 -12.20
C ALA A 155 -18.14 -12.95 -11.76
N LEU A 156 -17.30 -13.43 -12.69
CA LEU A 156 -16.11 -14.24 -12.39
C LEU A 156 -15.09 -13.45 -11.56
N ALA A 157 -14.83 -12.19 -11.93
CA ALA A 157 -14.02 -11.27 -11.15
C ALA A 157 -14.62 -11.06 -9.73
N GLY A 158 -15.95 -11.00 -9.63
CA GLY A 158 -16.66 -10.97 -8.36
C GLY A 158 -16.47 -12.22 -7.50
N SER A 159 -16.54 -13.40 -8.10
CA SER A 159 -16.27 -14.67 -7.40
C SER A 159 -14.86 -14.72 -6.83
N ARG A 160 -13.86 -14.20 -7.57
CA ARG A 160 -12.48 -14.07 -7.06
C ARG A 160 -12.41 -13.08 -5.90
N THR A 161 -13.09 -11.94 -6.02
CA THR A 161 -13.09 -10.88 -5.00
C THR A 161 -13.73 -11.35 -3.68
N VAL A 162 -14.83 -12.10 -3.74
CA VAL A 162 -15.48 -12.69 -2.54
C VAL A 162 -14.60 -13.74 -1.85
N GLY A 163 -13.67 -14.36 -2.60
CA GLY A 163 -12.69 -15.30 -2.07
C GLY A 163 -11.63 -14.69 -1.16
N LEU A 164 -11.46 -13.36 -1.16
CA LEU A 164 -10.42 -12.68 -0.38
C LEU A 164 -10.57 -12.88 1.13
N ARG A 165 -9.44 -13.04 1.81
CA ARG A 165 -9.33 -13.11 3.27
C ARG A 165 -8.21 -12.16 3.74
N PRO A 166 -8.51 -11.12 4.54
CA PRO A 166 -9.85 -10.68 4.96
C PRO A 166 -10.70 -10.18 3.77
N SER A 167 -12.01 -10.06 3.99
CA SER A 167 -12.94 -9.54 2.96
C SER A 167 -12.56 -8.13 2.52
N LEU A 168 -12.71 -7.85 1.23
CA LEU A 168 -12.40 -6.56 0.64
C LEU A 168 -13.26 -5.44 1.24
N ASN A 169 -12.62 -4.42 1.78
CA ASN A 169 -13.28 -3.21 2.32
C ASN A 169 -12.84 -1.91 1.65
N PHE A 170 -11.81 -1.96 0.80
CA PHE A 170 -11.20 -0.81 0.13
C PHE A 170 -10.66 -1.21 -1.25
N VAL A 171 -10.66 -0.27 -2.20
CA VAL A 171 -10.02 -0.43 -3.51
C VAL A 171 -9.08 0.75 -3.81
N PRO A 172 -7.94 0.50 -4.48
CA PRO A 172 -7.50 -0.79 -4.96
C PRO A 172 -7.01 -1.69 -3.83
N TRP A 173 -7.19 -3.00 -4.00
CA TRP A 173 -6.76 -4.03 -3.08
C TRP A 173 -5.60 -4.81 -3.68
N ILE A 174 -4.38 -4.54 -3.19
CA ILE A 174 -3.15 -5.12 -3.72
C ILE A 174 -2.77 -6.34 -2.88
N VAL A 175 -2.50 -7.46 -3.54
CA VAL A 175 -2.01 -8.68 -2.94
C VAL A 175 -0.67 -9.03 -3.58
N ILE A 176 0.35 -9.29 -2.77
CA ILE A 176 1.67 -9.70 -3.24
C ILE A 176 1.99 -11.05 -2.59
N ASN A 177 2.24 -12.08 -3.39
CA ASN A 177 2.44 -13.47 -2.94
C ASN A 177 1.34 -13.93 -1.97
N SER A 178 0.07 -13.74 -2.37
CA SER A 178 -1.13 -14.10 -1.59
C SER A 178 -1.35 -13.34 -0.27
N GLU A 179 -0.52 -12.34 0.05
CA GLU A 179 -0.67 -11.49 1.23
C GLU A 179 -1.15 -10.08 0.84
N ARG A 180 -2.16 -9.56 1.54
CA ARG A 180 -2.58 -8.15 1.38
C ARG A 180 -1.41 -7.23 1.70
N ASN A 181 -1.05 -6.36 0.75
CA ASN A 181 -0.04 -5.33 0.95
C ASN A 181 -0.68 -3.93 0.80
N SER A 182 -0.91 -3.24 1.92
CA SER A 182 -1.46 -1.88 1.93
C SER A 182 -0.43 -0.80 1.56
N ASP A 183 0.87 -1.05 1.77
CA ASP A 183 1.92 -0.08 1.46
C ASP A 183 2.18 0.05 -0.04
N ALA A 184 1.90 -1.02 -0.79
CA ALA A 184 1.95 -1.03 -2.25
C ALA A 184 1.00 -0.01 -2.90
N LEU A 185 -0.03 0.47 -2.18
CA LEU A 185 -0.88 1.58 -2.66
C LEU A 185 -0.10 2.89 -2.87
N TYR A 186 1.05 3.06 -2.22
CA TYR A 186 1.81 4.30 -2.19
C TYR A 186 3.23 4.17 -2.73
N ASP A 187 3.84 2.99 -2.62
CA ASP A 187 5.03 2.62 -3.38
C ASP A 187 4.98 1.15 -3.79
N LEU A 188 4.38 0.87 -4.95
CA LEU A 188 4.29 -0.49 -5.48
C LEU A 188 5.67 -1.03 -5.88
N THR A 189 6.52 -0.19 -6.47
CA THR A 189 7.87 -0.58 -6.93
C THR A 189 8.72 -1.07 -5.77
N GLU A 190 8.76 -0.32 -4.66
CA GLU A 190 9.49 -0.71 -3.45
C GLU A 190 9.00 -2.07 -2.91
N ASN A 191 7.68 -2.25 -2.82
CA ASN A 191 7.09 -3.45 -2.26
C ASN A 191 7.31 -4.69 -3.13
N LEU A 192 7.39 -4.53 -4.46
CA LEU A 192 7.80 -5.61 -5.37
C LEU A 192 9.30 -5.89 -5.25
N CYS A 193 10.14 -4.86 -5.19
CA CYS A 193 11.58 -5.00 -5.01
C CYS A 193 11.95 -5.78 -3.74
N LYS A 194 11.24 -5.53 -2.63
CA LYS A 194 11.40 -6.29 -1.37
C LYS A 194 11.11 -7.79 -1.50
N LYS A 195 10.38 -8.21 -2.53
CA LYS A 195 9.99 -9.62 -2.77
C LYS A 195 10.77 -10.27 -3.91
N LEU A 196 11.58 -9.52 -4.66
CA LEU A 196 12.40 -10.06 -5.76
C LEU A 196 13.80 -10.42 -5.26
N GLU A 197 14.18 -11.69 -5.43
CA GLU A 197 15.44 -12.28 -4.98
C GLU A 197 16.13 -13.06 -6.11
N PRO A 198 17.37 -12.69 -6.49
CA PRO A 198 18.04 -11.43 -6.14
C PRO A 198 17.25 -10.22 -6.68
N ALA A 199 17.39 -9.07 -6.03
CA ALA A 199 16.74 -7.85 -6.46
C ALA A 199 17.31 -7.39 -7.82
N PRO A 200 16.48 -7.03 -8.81
CA PRO A 200 16.94 -6.40 -10.05
C PRO A 200 17.72 -5.11 -9.80
N GLU A 201 18.55 -4.68 -10.75
CA GLU A 201 19.33 -3.43 -10.63
C GLU A 201 18.42 -2.21 -10.47
N GLU A 202 17.23 -2.25 -11.08
CA GLU A 202 16.19 -1.22 -10.96
C GLU A 202 15.71 -1.03 -9.52
N CYS A 203 15.95 -2.01 -8.65
CA CYS A 203 15.66 -1.95 -7.21
C CYS A 203 16.78 -1.31 -6.37
N ALA A 204 17.92 -0.96 -6.95
CA ALA A 204 19.10 -0.48 -6.21
C ALA A 204 18.80 0.75 -5.32
N ALA A 205 17.94 1.66 -5.78
CA ALA A 205 17.51 2.83 -5.02
C ALA A 205 16.78 2.45 -3.71
N TYR A 206 16.10 1.32 -3.69
CA TYR A 206 15.32 0.83 -2.54
C TYR A 206 16.18 -0.02 -1.59
N THR A 207 17.23 -0.68 -2.09
CA THR A 207 18.17 -1.42 -1.24
C THR A 207 19.14 -0.52 -0.49
N LEU A 208 19.53 0.63 -1.06
CA LEU A 208 20.45 1.58 -0.41
C LEU A 208 19.85 2.22 0.84
N VAL A 209 18.56 2.55 0.84
CA VAL A 209 17.86 3.13 2.00
C VAL A 209 17.91 2.20 3.21
N MET A 210 17.75 0.88 3.00
CA MET A 210 17.82 -0.12 4.08
C MET A 210 19.24 -0.26 4.65
N ILE A 211 20.28 -0.15 3.81
CA ILE A 211 21.68 -0.19 4.26
C ILE A 211 22.00 1.05 5.09
N PHE A 212 21.60 2.25 4.64
CA PHE A 212 21.83 3.48 5.41
C PHE A 212 21.09 3.46 6.76
N ILE A 213 19.84 2.97 6.82
CA ILE A 213 19.12 2.84 8.09
C ILE A 213 19.81 1.81 9.00
N ALA A 214 20.19 0.64 8.48
CA ALA A 214 20.86 -0.38 9.28
C ALA A 214 22.21 0.10 9.81
N VAL A 215 23.02 0.75 8.97
CA VAL A 215 24.31 1.33 9.36
C VAL A 215 24.12 2.47 10.37
N PHE A 216 23.11 3.32 10.19
CA PHE A 216 22.81 4.40 11.14
C PHE A 216 22.31 3.86 12.49
N VAL A 217 21.48 2.82 12.50
CA VAL A 217 21.02 2.13 13.72
C VAL A 217 22.19 1.42 14.42
N VAL A 218 23.08 0.76 13.68
CA VAL A 218 24.29 0.13 14.24
C VAL A 218 25.24 1.19 14.81
N LEU A 219 25.46 2.31 14.09
CA LEU A 219 26.26 3.43 14.58
C LEU A 219 25.65 4.05 15.84
N MET A 220 24.34 4.30 15.89
CA MET A 220 23.68 4.83 17.08
C MET A 220 23.74 3.87 18.28
N ASN A 221 23.73 2.55 18.06
CA ASN A 221 23.88 1.55 19.11
C ASN A 221 25.35 1.29 19.52
N LEU A 222 26.34 1.72 18.72
CA LEU A 222 27.78 1.66 19.04
C LEU A 222 28.31 2.93 19.72
N VAL A 223 27.49 3.99 19.83
CA VAL A 223 27.86 5.26 20.47
C VAL A 223 27.93 5.25 22.02
N PRO A 224 27.41 4.29 22.81
CA PRO A 224 27.57 4.35 24.25
C PRO A 224 28.88 3.66 24.69
N LEU A 225 30.05 4.26 24.44
CA LEU A 225 31.29 3.90 25.17
C LEU A 225 32.44 4.90 25.09
N ILE A 226 32.32 6.03 24.38
CA ILE A 226 33.38 7.05 24.38
C ILE A 226 32.74 8.44 24.47
N THR A 227 32.47 8.89 25.69
CA THR A 227 32.77 10.26 26.17
C THR A 227 32.52 10.33 27.68
N SER A 228 33.47 9.84 28.47
CA SER A 228 33.70 10.41 29.79
C SER A 228 34.60 11.62 29.61
N ASN A 229 34.03 12.82 29.69
CA ASN A 229 34.64 13.93 30.40
C ASN A 229 33.59 15.02 30.59
N GLU A 230 33.31 15.30 31.85
CA GLU A 230 32.55 16.44 32.31
C GLU A 230 33.15 17.71 31.72
N ASP A 231 32.35 18.43 30.93
CA ASP A 231 32.44 19.87 30.91
C ASP A 231 31.06 20.42 31.26
N ASN A 232 30.98 20.95 32.47
CA ASN A 232 29.76 21.40 33.13
C ASN A 232 29.36 22.78 32.60
N SER A 233 29.18 22.88 31.27
CA SER A 233 28.53 24.02 30.67
C SER A 233 27.02 23.82 30.79
N VAL A 234 26.42 24.58 31.70
CA VAL A 234 24.97 24.77 31.75
C VAL A 234 24.57 25.38 30.41
N VAL A 235 24.18 24.52 29.45
CA VAL A 235 23.51 24.95 28.23
C VAL A 235 22.16 25.50 28.67
N THR A 236 22.11 26.82 28.83
CA THR A 236 20.86 27.54 29.05
C THR A 236 19.90 27.16 27.93
N LYS A 237 18.75 26.56 28.30
CA LYS A 237 17.68 26.13 27.37
C LYS A 237 16.97 27.36 26.79
N ASN A 238 17.68 28.16 25.99
CA ASN A 238 17.17 29.39 25.37
C ASN A 238 16.71 29.16 23.92
N GLY A 239 16.12 28.00 23.64
CA GLY A 239 15.55 27.67 22.32
C GLY A 239 14.03 27.60 22.40
N THR A 240 13.35 28.13 21.38
CA THR A 240 11.89 28.04 21.23
C THR A 240 11.42 26.60 21.26
N ILE A 241 10.36 26.31 22.04
CA ILE A 241 9.69 25.01 22.02
C ILE A 241 8.79 24.94 20.78
N VAL A 242 8.98 23.91 19.95
CA VAL A 242 8.12 23.60 18.82
C VAL A 242 7.04 22.63 19.28
N THR A 243 5.77 23.03 19.17
CA THR A 243 4.63 22.17 19.48
C THR A 243 3.99 21.69 18.18
N ILE A 244 3.80 20.38 18.04
CA ILE A 244 3.10 19.75 16.92
C ILE A 244 1.80 19.17 17.46
N GLU A 245 0.68 19.59 16.90
CA GLU A 245 -0.63 19.00 17.15
C GLU A 245 -0.98 18.03 16.02
N VAL A 246 -1.34 16.81 16.38
CA VAL A 246 -1.65 15.74 15.44
C VAL A 246 -3.03 15.21 15.79
N PHE A 247 -3.92 15.19 14.80
CA PHE A 247 -5.23 14.55 14.89
C PHE A 247 -5.23 13.35 13.96
N GLY A 248 -5.65 12.17 14.44
CA GLY A 248 -5.67 10.97 13.61
C GLY A 248 -6.34 9.78 14.28
N GLU A 249 -6.79 8.80 13.50
CA GLU A 249 -7.55 7.63 13.96
C GLU A 249 -6.80 6.30 13.75
N SER A 250 -7.03 5.35 14.65
CA SER A 250 -6.30 4.08 14.77
C SER A 250 -6.50 3.09 13.61
N HIS A 251 -7.61 3.17 12.88
CA HIS A 251 -7.91 2.34 11.71
C HIS A 251 -7.72 3.06 10.37
N CYS A 252 -7.09 4.24 10.37
CA CYS A 252 -6.76 4.97 9.16
C CYS A 252 -5.31 4.65 8.71
N PRO A 253 -5.11 4.08 7.51
CA PRO A 253 -3.78 3.80 6.97
C PRO A 253 -2.90 5.05 6.86
N ASP A 254 -3.49 6.20 6.52
CA ASP A 254 -2.75 7.47 6.40
C ASP A 254 -2.26 7.97 7.77
N THR A 255 -3.07 7.83 8.83
CA THR A 255 -2.65 8.15 10.21
C THR A 255 -1.49 7.27 10.63
N THR A 256 -1.62 5.95 10.43
CA THR A 256 -0.57 4.98 10.76
C THR A 256 0.73 5.34 10.05
N ARG A 257 0.67 5.63 8.75
CA ARG A 257 1.88 6.00 7.99
C ARG A 257 2.46 7.34 8.41
N PHE A 258 1.62 8.34 8.69
CA PHE A 258 2.12 9.62 9.18
C PHE A 258 2.97 9.43 10.44
N PHE A 259 2.51 8.58 11.37
CA PHE A 259 3.30 8.24 12.54
C PHE A 259 4.57 7.47 12.19
N HIS A 260 4.48 6.40 11.39
CA HIS A 260 5.64 5.56 11.06
C HIS A 260 6.72 6.27 10.24
N ASN A 261 6.32 7.03 9.22
CA ASN A 261 7.24 7.56 8.22
C ASN A 261 7.67 9.00 8.49
N HIS A 262 6.90 9.77 9.26
CA HIS A 262 7.20 11.16 9.52
C HIS A 262 7.40 11.42 11.02
N MET A 263 6.40 11.12 11.85
CA MET A 263 6.44 11.53 13.26
C MET A 263 7.47 10.74 14.08
N LEU A 264 7.59 9.43 13.88
CA LEU A 264 8.56 8.57 14.58
C LEU A 264 10.01 8.95 14.25
N PRO A 265 10.40 9.16 12.97
CA PRO A 265 11.73 9.68 12.64
C PRO A 265 12.02 11.06 13.27
N VAL A 266 11.06 11.99 13.21
CA VAL A 266 11.19 13.32 13.82
C VAL A 266 11.37 13.20 15.34
N TRP A 267 10.55 12.38 16.00
CA TRP A 267 10.64 12.16 17.45
C TRP A 267 11.95 11.49 17.85
N ARG A 268 12.45 10.50 17.09
CA ARG A 268 13.74 9.87 17.36
C ARG A 268 14.91 10.85 17.26
N HIS A 269 14.83 11.79 16.32
CA HIS A 269 15.90 12.76 16.10
C HIS A 269 15.85 13.95 17.08
N PHE A 270 14.65 14.45 17.39
CA PHE A 270 14.48 15.70 18.15
C PHE A 270 13.84 15.52 19.53
N GLY A 271 13.28 14.35 19.86
CA GLY A 271 12.52 14.11 21.10
C GLY A 271 13.34 14.29 22.37
N TYR A 272 14.63 13.95 22.34
CA TYR A 272 15.54 14.13 23.49
C TYR A 272 15.96 15.59 23.72
N SER A 273 15.70 16.50 22.78
CA SER A 273 16.11 17.91 22.91
C SER A 273 15.37 18.66 24.03
N GLY A 274 14.23 18.14 24.48
CA GLY A 274 13.31 18.86 25.37
C GLY A 274 12.66 20.11 24.73
N ARG A 275 12.82 20.29 23.41
CA ARG A 275 12.28 21.43 22.64
C ARG A 275 11.19 21.02 21.64
N LEU A 276 10.92 19.72 21.50
CA LEU A 276 9.83 19.21 20.67
C LEU A 276 8.72 18.68 21.58
N LYS A 277 7.52 19.24 21.47
CA LYS A 277 6.32 18.76 22.14
C LYS A 277 5.34 18.25 21.09
N VAL A 278 4.93 16.99 21.19
CA VAL A 278 3.92 16.40 20.30
C VAL A 278 2.65 16.14 21.09
N ASN A 279 1.56 16.76 20.68
CA ASN A 279 0.22 16.53 21.21
C ASN A 279 -0.53 15.67 20.18
N TYR A 280 -0.77 14.40 20.50
CA TYR A 280 -1.58 13.52 19.66
C TYR A 280 -3.00 13.43 20.21
N HIS A 281 -3.97 13.56 19.31
CA HIS A 281 -5.40 13.47 19.56
C HIS A 281 -5.93 12.28 18.73
N PRO A 282 -6.24 11.13 19.36
CA PRO A 282 -6.76 9.94 18.69
C PRO A 282 -8.25 10.13 18.32
N PHE A 283 -8.50 11.04 17.39
CA PHE A 283 -9.81 11.51 17.00
C PHE A 283 -9.84 11.79 15.50
N GLY A 284 -10.66 11.03 14.75
CA GLY A 284 -10.80 11.16 13.31
C GLY A 284 -11.78 12.25 12.89
N VAL A 285 -11.64 12.74 11.64
CA VAL A 285 -12.49 13.82 11.07
C VAL A 285 -13.98 13.45 11.04
N HIS A 286 -14.30 12.16 10.98
CA HIS A 286 -15.67 11.63 10.97
C HIS A 286 -16.07 10.94 12.27
N THR A 287 -15.30 11.13 13.35
CA THR A 287 -15.67 10.64 14.68
C THR A 287 -16.64 11.61 15.35
N PHE A 288 -17.78 11.10 15.83
CA PHE A 288 -18.79 11.89 16.55
C PHE A 288 -19.03 11.31 17.94
N CYS A 289 -18.76 12.10 18.99
CA CYS A 289 -19.03 11.71 20.36
C CYS A 289 -20.21 12.51 20.95
N TYR A 290 -21.04 11.85 21.74
CA TYR A 290 -22.13 12.47 22.47
C TYR A 290 -22.15 11.98 23.92
N LYS A 291 -22.44 12.90 24.83
CA LYS A 291 -22.52 12.62 26.26
C LYS A 291 -23.76 11.78 26.56
N ASN A 292 -23.57 10.67 27.27
CA ASN A 292 -24.62 9.80 27.78
C ASN A 292 -24.45 9.66 29.30
N LYS A 293 -25.20 10.46 30.07
CA LYS A 293 -25.05 10.59 31.53
C LYS A 293 -23.62 10.99 31.92
N ASP A 294 -22.87 10.10 32.58
CA ASP A 294 -21.50 10.30 33.05
C ASP A 294 -20.45 9.76 32.06
N ASP A 295 -20.87 9.28 30.89
CA ASP A 295 -20.00 8.67 29.88
C ASP A 295 -20.13 9.34 28.50
N PHE A 296 -19.25 8.97 27.57
CA PHE A 296 -19.28 9.41 26.17
C PHE A 296 -19.42 8.22 25.22
N ASN A 297 -20.46 8.28 24.39
CA ASN A 297 -20.63 7.33 23.29
C ASN A 297 -20.11 7.96 22.00
N CYS A 298 -19.19 7.27 21.33
CA CYS A 298 -18.60 7.72 20.06
C CYS A 298 -19.02 6.84 18.89
N LEU A 299 -19.21 7.47 17.73
CA LEU A 299 -19.40 6.84 16.42
C LEU A 299 -18.17 7.16 15.58
N CYS A 300 -17.39 6.14 15.22
CA CYS A 300 -16.13 6.29 14.48
C CYS A 300 -16.28 5.86 13.01
N HIS A 301 -15.38 6.33 12.16
CA HIS A 301 -15.48 6.20 10.70
C HIS A 301 -15.44 4.73 10.23
N HIS A 302 -14.54 3.93 10.79
CA HIS A 302 -14.31 2.52 10.50
C HIS A 302 -14.96 1.58 11.52
N GLY A 303 -15.96 2.09 12.27
CA GLY A 303 -16.80 1.30 13.16
C GLY A 303 -16.26 1.13 14.59
N PRO A 304 -16.86 0.21 15.38
CA PRO A 304 -16.64 0.14 16.82
C PRO A 304 -15.20 -0.20 17.25
N MET A 305 -14.47 -0.97 16.43
CA MET A 305 -13.09 -1.35 16.73
C MET A 305 -12.14 -0.15 16.69
N GLU A 306 -12.36 0.79 15.75
CA GLU A 306 -11.64 2.05 15.72
C GLU A 306 -11.91 2.87 16.98
N CYS A 307 -13.17 2.96 17.42
CA CYS A 307 -13.49 3.66 18.66
C CYS A 307 -12.75 3.07 19.86
N LEU A 308 -12.74 1.74 19.99
CA LEU A 308 -12.05 1.06 21.09
C LEU A 308 -10.53 1.32 21.06
N GLN A 309 -9.92 1.32 19.88
CA GLN A 309 -8.50 1.60 19.74
C GLN A 309 -8.15 3.08 19.95
N ASN A 310 -8.98 4.00 19.47
CA ASN A 310 -8.85 5.44 19.75
C ASN A 310 -8.95 5.71 21.26
N GLN A 311 -9.88 5.04 21.96
CA GLN A 311 -10.00 5.09 23.43
C GLN A 311 -8.72 4.57 24.11
N LEU A 312 -8.20 3.41 23.68
CA LEU A 312 -6.97 2.85 24.21
C LEU A 312 -5.79 3.83 24.05
N GLN A 313 -5.65 4.44 22.88
CA GLN A 313 -4.62 5.45 22.63
C GLN A 313 -4.79 6.66 23.55
N ALA A 314 -6.03 7.14 23.75
CA ALA A 314 -6.30 8.24 24.68
C ALA A 314 -5.93 7.88 26.13
N CYS A 315 -6.21 6.65 26.56
CA CYS A 315 -5.82 6.15 27.89
C CYS A 315 -4.29 6.16 28.05
N VAL A 316 -3.55 5.64 27.07
CA VAL A 316 -2.08 5.64 27.08
C VAL A 316 -1.53 7.06 27.16
N ILE A 317 -2.07 7.99 26.36
CA ILE A 317 -1.67 9.40 26.38
C ILE A 317 -1.96 10.05 27.75
N SER A 318 -3.10 9.72 28.36
CA SER A 318 -3.51 10.27 29.67
C SER A 318 -2.68 9.75 30.85
N ALA A 319 -2.11 8.55 30.73
CA ALA A 319 -1.31 7.92 31.77
C ALA A 319 0.11 8.52 31.89
N GLU A 320 0.53 9.33 30.92
CA GLU A 320 1.86 9.94 30.87
C GLU A 320 1.90 11.27 31.69
N PRO A 321 2.86 11.43 32.65
CA PRO A 321 2.88 12.54 33.61
C PRO A 321 2.94 13.96 33.03
N ASN A 322 3.30 14.11 31.75
CA ASN A 322 3.50 15.39 31.07
C ASN A 322 2.38 15.76 30.07
N THR A 323 1.30 14.97 29.97
CA THR A 323 0.29 15.08 28.89
C THR A 323 -1.12 15.40 29.38
N ALA A 324 -1.31 15.67 30.68
CA ALA A 324 -2.59 15.88 31.36
C ALA A 324 -3.42 17.11 30.89
N LYS A 325 -3.14 17.69 29.71
CA LYS A 325 -3.92 18.79 29.11
C LYS A 325 -4.42 18.54 27.67
N ASN A 326 -4.27 17.34 27.10
CA ASN A 326 -4.43 17.16 25.65
C ASN A 326 -5.65 16.32 25.19
N ILE A 327 -6.67 16.10 26.01
CA ILE A 327 -7.90 15.45 25.54
C ILE A 327 -8.97 16.51 25.29
N GLU A 328 -9.08 16.96 24.03
CA GLU A 328 -10.15 17.85 23.60
C GLU A 328 -11.31 16.98 23.05
N ILE A 329 -12.47 17.00 23.72
CA ILE A 329 -13.67 16.29 23.29
C ILE A 329 -14.59 17.31 22.59
N ARG A 330 -14.67 17.27 21.25
CA ARG A 330 -15.65 18.07 20.50
C ARG A 330 -17.04 17.43 20.60
N LEU A 331 -18.00 18.22 21.07
CA LEU A 331 -19.39 17.79 21.22
C LEU A 331 -20.22 18.21 20.01
N LYS A 332 -21.27 17.44 19.70
CA LYS A 332 -22.21 17.67 18.59
C LYS A 332 -22.90 19.05 18.58
N LYS A 333 -22.67 19.92 19.57
CA LYS A 333 -23.29 21.25 19.65
C LYS A 333 -22.50 22.35 18.93
N ASP A 334 -21.29 22.07 18.46
CA ASP A 334 -20.41 23.07 17.83
C ASP A 334 -20.34 22.94 16.28
N LEU A 335 -21.44 22.48 15.66
CA LEU A 335 -21.65 22.47 14.20
C LEU A 335 -22.97 23.13 13.81
#